data_AF-A0A520E128-F1
#
_entry.id   AF-A0A520E128-F1
#
_cell.length_a   1.000
_cell.length_b   1.000
_cell.length_c   1.000
_cell.angle_alpha   90.00
_cell.angle_beta   90.00
_cell.angle_gamma   90.00
#
_symmetry.space_group_name_H-M   'P 1'
#
loop_
_entity.id
_entity.type
_entity.pdbx_description
1 polymer ?
#
loop_
_entity_poly.entity_id
_entity_poly.type
_entity_poly.pdbx_seq_one_letter_code
_entity_poly.pdbx_strand_id
1 'polypeptide(L)'
;ALIAVFGWIVLPYLLIQAAIAIVLYEAANYLEHYGLMRTKRPDGRYAKPSHRDSWNSDHLWSNLFLYHLQRHSDHHANPVRRYQALRTVDESPQLPAGYAVMIFCAMVPPLWRKVMDQRLMDFYDGDPSLVNVDRADRTAVRRLDKLSEARAQS
;
A
#
# COMPACT_ATOMS: atom_id res chain seq x y z
N ALA A 1 25.15 4.53 -22.29
CA ALA A 1 25.62 3.24 -22.86
C ALA A 1 24.66 2.70 -23.92
N LEU A 2 23.40 2.36 -23.59
CA LEU A 2 22.48 1.71 -24.54
C LEU A 2 22.19 2.52 -25.82
N ILE A 3 21.90 3.83 -25.72
CA ILE A 3 21.69 4.69 -26.90
C ILE A 3 22.96 4.79 -27.76
N ALA A 4 24.15 4.76 -27.14
CA ALA A 4 25.41 4.82 -27.86
C ALA A 4 25.70 3.53 -28.65
N VAL A 5 25.23 2.37 -28.17
CA VAL A 5 25.45 1.07 -28.81
C VAL A 5 24.36 0.73 -29.83
N PHE A 6 23.10 1.06 -29.53
CA PHE A 6 21.94 0.65 -30.34
C PHE A 6 21.28 1.81 -31.10
N GLY A 7 21.78 3.04 -30.94
CA GLY A 7 21.22 4.23 -31.59
C GLY A 7 19.91 4.71 -30.97
N TRP A 8 19.33 5.75 -31.58
CA TRP A 8 18.09 6.39 -31.09
C TRP A 8 16.85 5.50 -31.15
N ILE A 9 16.88 4.40 -31.92
CA ILE A 9 15.76 3.44 -32.01
C ILE A 9 15.43 2.80 -30.67
N VAL A 10 16.38 2.72 -29.72
CA VAL A 10 16.13 2.20 -28.38
C VAL A 10 15.39 3.19 -27.48
N LEU A 11 15.36 4.49 -27.82
CA LEU A 11 14.82 5.53 -26.97
C LEU A 11 13.32 5.33 -26.64
N PRO A 12 12.42 5.06 -27.61
CA PRO A 12 11.01 4.76 -27.30
C PRO A 12 10.83 3.60 -26.31
N TYR A 13 11.64 2.54 -26.45
CA TYR A 13 11.57 1.38 -25.55
C TYR A 13 12.01 1.73 -24.13
N LEU A 14 13.05 2.56 -23.97
CA LEU A 14 13.48 3.06 -22.66
C LEU A 14 12.42 3.96 -22.02
N LEU A 15 11.76 4.80 -22.82
CA LEU A 15 10.67 5.65 -22.31
C LEU A 15 9.47 4.81 -21.85
N ILE A 16 9.07 3.81 -22.64
CA ILE A 16 8.00 2.88 -22.27
C ILE A 16 8.38 2.09 -21.00
N GLN A 17 9.61 1.58 -20.94
CA GLN A 17 10.10 0.86 -19.76
C GLN A 17 10.10 1.77 -18.52
N ALA A 18 10.55 3.02 -18.63
CA ALA A 18 10.53 3.98 -17.54
C ALA A 18 9.09 4.29 -17.09
N ALA A 19 8.17 4.49 -18.04
CA ALA A 19 6.75 4.71 -17.73
C ALA A 19 6.15 3.51 -16.98
N ILE A 20 6.41 2.29 -17.44
CA ILE A 20 5.96 1.06 -16.75
C ILE A 20 6.56 0.99 -15.35
N ALA A 21 7.86 1.27 -15.20
CA ALA A 21 8.53 1.25 -13.90
C ALA A 21 7.95 2.28 -12.93
N ILE A 22 7.66 3.50 -13.40
CA ILE A 22 7.02 4.55 -12.60
C ILE A 22 5.63 4.10 -12.16
N VAL A 23 4.79 3.60 -13.08
CA VAL A 23 3.44 3.14 -12.76
C VAL A 23 3.47 1.99 -11.74
N LEU A 24 4.35 1.01 -11.93
CA LEU A 24 4.48 -0.11 -10.99
C LEU A 24 4.98 0.34 -9.62
N TYR A 25 5.94 1.25 -9.59
CA TYR A 25 6.47 1.80 -8.35
C TYR A 25 5.41 2.60 -7.60
N GLU A 26 4.71 3.51 -8.27
CA GLU A 26 3.65 4.30 -7.63
C GLU A 26 2.46 3.44 -7.22
N ALA A 27 2.09 2.45 -8.02
CA ALA A 27 1.07 1.48 -7.62
C ALA A 27 1.51 0.76 -6.34
N ALA A 28 2.71 0.17 -6.29
CA ALA A 28 3.19 -0.53 -5.09
C ALA A 28 3.15 0.37 -3.85
N ASN A 29 3.67 1.60 -3.94
CA ASN A 29 3.61 2.57 -2.84
C ASN A 29 2.17 2.91 -2.43
N TYR A 30 1.27 3.09 -3.40
CA TYR A 30 -0.13 3.38 -3.13
C TYR A 30 -0.82 2.21 -2.41
N LEU A 31 -0.59 0.98 -2.87
CA LEU A 31 -1.10 -0.25 -2.25
C LEU A 31 -0.61 -0.36 -0.80
N GLU A 32 0.70 -0.21 -0.59
CA GLU A 32 1.38 -0.37 0.70
C GLU A 32 0.93 0.66 1.73
N HIS A 33 0.56 1.87 1.32
CA HIS A 33 0.24 2.97 2.25
C HIS A 33 -1.22 3.42 2.19
N TYR A 34 -2.10 2.62 1.57
CA TYR A 34 -3.49 2.99 1.39
C TYR A 34 -4.22 3.27 2.72
N GLY A 35 -4.64 4.52 2.92
CA GLY A 35 -5.56 4.95 3.99
C GLY A 35 -5.01 4.89 5.42
N LEU A 36 -3.78 4.41 5.62
CA LEU A 36 -3.16 4.29 6.94
C LEU A 36 -2.73 5.67 7.47
N MET A 37 -3.03 5.95 8.73
CA MET A 37 -2.64 7.19 9.40
C MET A 37 -1.60 6.93 10.48
N ARG A 38 -0.46 7.62 10.39
CA ARG A 38 0.56 7.58 11.43
C ARG A 38 0.17 8.46 12.62
N THR A 39 0.17 7.89 13.81
CA THR A 39 -0.20 8.59 15.04
C THR A 39 0.74 9.77 15.33
N LYS A 40 0.15 10.92 15.70
CA LYS A 40 0.87 12.06 16.27
C LYS A 40 0.91 11.91 17.79
N ARG A 41 2.08 12.16 18.36
CA ARG A 41 2.32 12.17 19.80
C ARG A 41 1.86 13.50 20.41
N PRO A 42 1.65 13.55 21.74
CA PRO A 42 1.29 14.79 22.44
C PRO A 42 2.29 15.94 22.25
N ASP A 43 3.55 15.62 21.94
CA ASP A 43 4.62 16.59 21.64
C ASP A 43 4.58 17.13 20.20
N GLY A 44 3.56 16.75 19.41
CA GLY A 44 3.37 17.15 18.02
C GLY A 44 4.22 16.37 17.00
N ARG A 45 5.12 15.49 17.45
CA ARG A 45 5.93 14.65 16.54
C ARG A 45 5.17 13.40 16.15
N TYR A 46 5.51 12.83 15.01
CA TYR A 46 4.95 11.53 14.63
C TYR A 46 5.59 10.39 15.42
N ALA A 47 4.82 9.33 15.64
CA ALA A 47 5.34 8.05 16.11
C ALA A 47 6.43 7.51 15.17
N LYS A 48 7.30 6.66 15.73
CA LYS A 48 8.26 5.91 14.91
C LYS A 48 7.48 4.98 13.97
N PRO A 49 7.93 4.80 12.71
CA PRO A 49 7.34 3.81 11.82
C PRO A 49 7.28 2.44 12.47
N SER A 50 6.17 1.77 12.27
CA SER A 50 5.87 0.46 12.82
C SER A 50 5.30 -0.45 11.75
N HIS A 51 5.14 -1.73 12.08
CA HIS A 51 4.54 -2.73 11.21
C HIS A 51 3.09 -2.39 10.81
N ARG A 52 2.41 -1.50 11.55
CA ARG A 52 1.03 -1.05 11.30
C ARG A 52 0.92 0.04 10.24
N ASP A 53 2.04 0.68 9.87
CA ASP A 53 2.06 1.83 8.97
C ASP A 53 2.21 1.44 7.48
N SER A 54 2.10 0.14 7.17
CA SER A 54 2.06 -0.36 5.79
C SER A 54 1.32 -1.69 5.66
N TRP A 55 0.67 -1.90 4.52
CA TRP A 55 0.08 -3.17 4.12
C TRP A 55 1.15 -4.17 3.70
N ASN A 56 1.03 -5.40 4.19
CA ASN A 56 1.88 -6.54 3.87
C ASN A 56 1.13 -7.52 2.94
N SER A 57 1.82 -8.47 2.32
CA SER A 57 1.22 -9.51 1.48
C SER A 57 2.07 -10.79 1.54
N ASP A 58 1.50 -11.88 2.03
CA ASP A 58 2.23 -13.16 2.15
C ASP A 58 2.04 -14.12 0.95
N HIS A 59 1.72 -13.59 -0.23
CA HIS A 59 1.43 -14.45 -1.39
C HIS A 59 2.71 -14.89 -2.12
N LEU A 60 3.02 -16.18 -2.01
CA LEU A 60 4.21 -16.86 -2.58
C LEU A 60 4.60 -16.40 -4.00
N TRP A 61 3.64 -16.28 -4.92
CA TRP A 61 3.90 -15.89 -6.31
C TRP A 61 4.31 -14.42 -6.47
N SER A 62 3.74 -13.53 -5.67
CA SER A 62 4.13 -12.11 -5.67
C SER A 62 5.46 -11.90 -4.96
N ASN A 63 5.73 -12.66 -3.90
CA ASN A 63 7.05 -12.71 -3.25
C ASN A 63 8.17 -13.15 -4.21
N LEU A 64 7.92 -14.14 -5.07
CA LEU A 64 8.89 -14.60 -6.06
C LEU A 64 9.12 -13.58 -7.20
N PHE A 65 8.06 -12.96 -7.72
CA PHE A 65 8.18 -12.02 -8.84
C PHE A 65 8.68 -10.63 -8.45
N LEU A 66 8.35 -10.14 -7.26
CA LEU A 66 8.73 -8.81 -6.79
C LEU A 66 9.91 -8.84 -5.81
N TYR A 67 10.64 -9.96 -5.73
CA TYR A 67 11.72 -10.13 -4.76
C TYR A 67 11.27 -9.71 -3.35
N HIS A 68 10.31 -10.39 -2.75
CA HIS A 68 9.83 -10.18 -1.37
C HIS A 68 9.60 -8.72 -0.96
N LEU A 69 9.29 -7.83 -1.91
CA LEU A 69 8.90 -6.44 -1.63
C LEU A 69 7.80 -6.38 -0.56
N GLN A 70 7.01 -7.44 -0.47
CA GLN A 70 5.88 -7.60 0.42
C GLN A 70 6.23 -7.48 1.91
N ARG A 71 7.46 -7.83 2.36
CA ARG A 71 7.88 -7.67 3.77
C ARG A 71 8.19 -6.21 4.17
N HIS A 72 7.63 -5.27 3.43
CA HIS A 72 7.76 -3.83 3.56
C HIS A 72 7.54 -3.34 4.99
N SER A 73 6.58 -3.92 5.69
CA SER A 73 6.26 -3.55 7.07
C SER A 73 7.38 -3.83 8.06
N ASP A 74 8.15 -4.91 7.90
CA ASP A 74 9.33 -5.16 8.74
C ASP A 74 10.52 -4.30 8.30
N HIS A 75 10.67 -4.03 7.01
CA HIS A 75 11.70 -3.14 6.52
C HIS A 75 11.49 -1.70 7.04
N HIS A 76 10.25 -1.19 7.05
CA HIS A 76 9.95 0.13 7.58
C HIS A 76 10.15 0.26 9.08
N ALA A 77 9.80 -0.78 9.84
CA ALA A 77 10.04 -0.81 11.28
C ALA A 77 11.53 -1.01 11.62
N ASN A 78 12.26 -1.78 10.80
CA ASN A 78 13.64 -2.20 11.03
C ASN A 78 14.51 -2.04 9.76
N PRO A 79 14.80 -0.81 9.31
CA PRO A 79 15.44 -0.56 8.01
C PRO A 79 16.88 -1.08 7.91
N VAL A 80 17.53 -1.35 9.04
CA VAL A 80 18.89 -1.91 9.09
C VAL A 80 18.91 -3.44 8.99
N ARG A 81 17.75 -4.11 9.03
CA ARG A 81 17.67 -5.56 8.96
C ARG A 81 17.94 -6.00 7.52
N ARG A 82 18.83 -6.98 7.37
CA ARG A 82 19.15 -7.56 6.06
C ARG A 82 17.89 -8.17 5.44
N TYR A 83 17.74 -7.96 4.15
CA TYR A 83 16.59 -8.38 3.36
C TYR A 83 16.19 -9.87 3.58
N GLN A 84 17.16 -10.79 3.70
CA GLN A 84 16.88 -12.22 3.92
C GLN A 84 16.24 -12.53 5.28
N ALA A 85 16.43 -11.64 6.26
CA ALA A 85 15.95 -11.81 7.63
C ALA A 85 14.64 -11.08 7.92
N LEU A 86 14.08 -10.36 6.94
CA LEU A 86 12.79 -9.69 7.08
C LEU A 86 11.70 -10.71 7.44
N ARG A 87 10.77 -10.36 8.33
CA ARG A 87 9.71 -11.25 8.80
C ARG A 87 8.34 -10.71 8.42
N THR A 88 7.37 -11.61 8.31
CA THR A 88 5.96 -11.21 8.40
C THR A 88 5.59 -11.08 9.87
N VAL A 89 4.83 -10.04 10.19
CA VAL A 89 4.37 -9.73 11.54
C VAL A 89 2.85 -9.63 11.49
N ASP A 90 2.17 -10.33 12.38
CA ASP A 90 0.69 -10.42 12.39
C ASP A 90 0.02 -9.06 12.67
N GLU A 91 0.76 -8.12 13.26
CA GLU A 91 0.30 -6.77 13.53
C GLU A 91 0.14 -5.91 12.27
N SER A 92 0.73 -6.32 11.15
CA SER A 92 0.61 -5.62 9.87
C SER A 92 -0.72 -5.90 9.19
N PRO A 93 -1.42 -4.87 8.67
CA PRO A 93 -2.58 -5.11 7.83
C PRO A 93 -2.17 -5.88 6.56
N GLN A 94 -2.97 -6.85 6.13
CA GLN A 94 -2.63 -7.75 5.02
C GLN A 94 -3.51 -7.49 3.79
N LEU A 95 -2.88 -7.40 2.62
CA LEU A 95 -3.58 -7.34 1.34
C LEU A 95 -4.38 -8.65 1.10
N PRO A 96 -5.57 -8.57 0.48
CA PRO A 96 -6.39 -9.75 0.21
C PRO A 96 -5.80 -10.70 -0.84
N ALA A 97 -4.87 -10.21 -1.66
CA ALA A 97 -4.27 -10.93 -2.77
C ALA A 97 -2.83 -10.45 -3.00
N GLY A 98 -2.13 -11.14 -3.91
CA GLY A 98 -0.79 -10.76 -4.33
C GLY A 98 -0.77 -9.41 -5.07
N TYR A 99 0.41 -8.77 -5.11
CA TYR A 99 0.57 -7.43 -5.67
C TYR A 99 0.10 -7.31 -7.11
N ALA A 100 0.33 -8.32 -7.95
CA ALA A 100 -0.13 -8.28 -9.34
C ALA A 100 -1.66 -8.08 -9.42
N VAL A 101 -2.42 -8.86 -8.67
CA VAL A 101 -3.89 -8.75 -8.59
C VAL A 101 -4.29 -7.39 -8.01
N MET A 102 -3.62 -6.97 -6.94
CA MET A 102 -3.95 -5.71 -6.26
C MET A 102 -3.61 -4.47 -7.11
N ILE A 103 -2.56 -4.49 -7.93
CA ILE A 103 -2.20 -3.42 -8.87
C ILE A 103 -3.30 -3.27 -9.92
N PHE A 104 -3.73 -4.36 -10.54
CA PHE A 104 -4.84 -4.31 -11.50
C PHE A 104 -6.16 -3.88 -10.84
N CYS A 105 -6.39 -4.29 -9.59
CA CYS A 105 -7.53 -3.83 -8.81
C CYS A 105 -7.49 -2.31 -8.55
N ALA A 106 -6.32 -1.77 -8.20
CA ALA A 106 -6.09 -0.34 -7.95
C ALA A 106 -6.34 0.53 -9.19
N MET A 107 -6.14 -0.02 -10.40
CA MET A 107 -6.47 0.66 -11.66
C MET A 107 -7.98 0.89 -11.86
N VAL A 108 -8.84 0.26 -11.05
CA VAL A 108 -10.29 0.45 -11.06
C VAL A 108 -10.72 1.01 -9.69
N PRO A 109 -10.68 2.35 -9.48
CA PRO A 109 -10.87 2.95 -8.16
C PRO A 109 -12.16 2.58 -7.40
N PRO A 110 -13.32 2.37 -8.06
CA PRO A 110 -14.51 1.89 -7.35
C PRO A 110 -14.36 0.47 -6.80
N LEU A 111 -13.70 -0.42 -7.55
CA LEU A 111 -13.44 -1.79 -7.13
C LEU A 111 -12.42 -1.83 -6.00
N TRP A 112 -11.32 -1.09 -6.15
CA TRP A 112 -10.30 -0.92 -5.11
C TRP A 112 -10.91 -0.47 -3.79
N ARG A 113 -11.68 0.62 -3.81
CA ARG A 113 -12.33 1.17 -2.61
C ARG A 113 -13.32 0.20 -1.98
N LYS A 114 -14.08 -0.55 -2.79
CA LYS A 114 -15.01 -1.57 -2.26
C LYS A 114 -14.29 -2.65 -1.45
N VAL A 115 -13.09 -3.05 -1.87
CA VAL A 115 -12.30 -4.10 -1.21
C VAL A 115 -11.49 -3.52 -0.04
N MET A 116 -10.76 -2.44 -0.28
CA MET A 116 -9.75 -1.94 0.64
C MET A 116 -10.33 -1.05 1.73
N ASP A 117 -11.41 -0.30 1.49
CA ASP A 117 -12.02 0.51 2.56
C ASP A 117 -12.61 -0.39 3.64
N GLN A 118 -13.23 -1.52 3.26
CA GLN A 118 -13.72 -2.49 4.24
C GLN A 118 -12.57 -3.03 5.09
N ARG A 119 -11.47 -3.48 4.47
CA ARG A 119 -10.30 -4.01 5.19
C ARG A 119 -9.63 -2.98 6.08
N LEU A 120 -9.57 -1.73 5.62
CA LEU A 120 -9.01 -0.62 6.37
C LEU A 120 -9.86 -0.32 7.61
N MET A 121 -11.18 -0.27 7.45
CA MET A 121 -12.10 -0.12 8.58
C MET A 121 -12.02 -1.33 9.51
N ASP A 122 -11.85 -2.53 8.97
CA ASP A 122 -11.69 -3.73 9.80
C ASP A 122 -10.43 -3.72 10.65
N PHE A 123 -9.33 -3.19 10.11
CA PHE A 123 -8.06 -3.02 10.80
C PHE A 123 -8.11 -1.97 11.92
N TYR A 124 -8.94 -0.94 11.77
CA TYR A 124 -9.14 0.12 12.76
C TYR A 124 -10.39 -0.08 13.62
N ASP A 125 -10.93 -1.30 13.68
CA ASP A 125 -12.11 -1.63 14.47
C ASP A 125 -13.34 -0.76 14.19
N GLY A 126 -13.44 -0.28 12.94
CA GLY A 126 -14.53 0.56 12.48
C GLY A 126 -14.37 2.04 12.83
N ASP A 127 -13.24 2.50 13.36
CA ASP A 127 -13.02 3.90 13.69
C ASP A 127 -12.53 4.72 12.47
N PRO A 128 -13.38 5.59 11.87
CA PRO A 128 -13.01 6.40 10.72
C PRO A 128 -12.10 7.59 11.09
N SER A 129 -11.91 7.87 12.39
CA SER A 129 -10.98 8.91 12.84
C SER A 129 -9.51 8.51 12.62
N LEU A 130 -9.24 7.21 12.58
CA LEU A 130 -7.91 6.63 12.40
C LEU A 130 -7.49 6.50 10.92
N VAL A 131 -8.39 6.81 9.99
CA VAL A 131 -8.15 6.74 8.55
C VAL A 131 -7.58 8.05 8.02
N ASN A 132 -6.52 7.95 7.21
CA ASN A 132 -5.97 9.08 6.46
C ASN A 132 -6.83 9.36 5.22
N VAL A 133 -7.84 10.21 5.38
CA VAL A 133 -8.74 10.68 4.31
C VAL A 133 -8.75 12.20 4.29
N ASP A 134 -8.87 12.78 3.10
CA ASP A 134 -9.14 14.21 2.98
C ASP A 134 -10.53 14.51 3.58
N ARG A 135 -10.54 15.22 4.70
CA ARG A 135 -11.77 15.59 5.43
C ARG A 135 -12.62 16.59 4.64
N ALA A 136 -12.07 17.24 3.61
CA ALA A 136 -12.85 18.07 2.69
C ALA A 136 -13.67 17.23 1.68
N ASP A 137 -13.26 15.99 1.38
CA ASP A 137 -13.99 15.09 0.49
C ASP A 137 -15.18 14.43 1.22
N ARG A 138 -16.34 15.09 1.14
CA ARG A 138 -17.60 14.60 1.73
C ARG A 138 -18.02 13.23 1.21
N THR A 139 -17.65 12.87 -0.03
CA THR A 139 -18.00 11.57 -0.61
C THR A 139 -17.18 10.45 0.02
N ALA A 140 -15.89 10.70 0.23
CA ALA A 140 -15.03 9.76 0.93
C ALA A 140 -15.41 9.62 2.41
N VAL A 141 -15.63 10.73 3.12
CA VAL A 141 -16.04 10.71 4.54
C VAL A 141 -17.34 9.94 4.72
N ARG A 142 -18.40 10.28 3.96
CA ARG A 142 -19.69 9.57 4.04
C ARG A 142 -19.58 8.08 3.75
N ARG A 143 -18.63 7.66 2.91
CA ARG A 143 -18.41 6.25 2.61
C ARG A 143 -17.81 5.51 3.80
N LEU A 144 -16.83 6.09 4.49
CA LEU A 144 -16.22 5.51 5.68
C LEU A 144 -17.20 5.48 6.85
N ASP A 145 -18.00 6.53 7.05
CA ASP A 145 -19.02 6.57 8.10
C ASP A 145 -20.05 5.45 7.93
N LYS A 146 -20.53 5.22 6.70
CA LYS A 146 -21.42 4.09 6.39
C LYS A 146 -20.81 2.72 6.70
N LEU A 147 -19.52 2.55 6.46
CA LEU A 147 -18.81 1.31 6.78
C LEU A 147 -18.66 1.12 8.29
N SER A 148 -18.39 2.21 9.02
CA SER A 148 -18.37 2.24 10.48
C SER A 148 -19.73 1.82 11.07
N GLU A 149 -20.81 2.43 10.59
CA GLU A 149 -22.19 2.12 11.00
C GLU A 149 -22.57 0.67 10.69
N ALA A 150 -22.21 0.15 9.52
CA ALA A 150 -22.51 -1.22 9.12
C ALA A 150 -21.81 -2.26 10.02
N ARG A 151 -20.56 -1.99 10.44
CA ARG A 151 -19.82 -2.85 11.38
C ARG A 151 -20.42 -2.82 12.79
N ALA A 152 -20.86 -1.65 13.27
CA ALA A 152 -21.46 -1.54 14.59
C ALA A 152 -22.77 -2.36 14.74
N GLN A 153 -23.36 -2.79 13.62
CA GLN A 153 -24.60 -3.58 13.56
C GLN A 153 -24.37 -5.09 13.35
N SER A 154 -23.14 -5.53 13.07
CA SER A 154 -22.76 -6.94 12.84
C SER A 154 -22.16 -7.59 14.07
#